data_AF-A0A645G9M1-F1
#
_entry.id   AF-A0A645G9M1-F1
#
_cell.length_a   1.000
_cell.length_b   1.000
_cell.length_c   1.000
_cell.angle_alpha   90.00
_cell.angle_beta   90.00
_cell.angle_gamma   90.00
#
_symmetry.space_group_name_H-M   'P 1'
#
loop_
_entity.id
_entity.type
_entity.pdbx_description
1 polymer ?
#
loop_
_entity_poly.entity_id
_entity_poly.type
_entity_poly.pdbx_seq_one_letter_code
_entity_poly.pdbx_strand_id
1 'polypeptide(L)'
;MTVDEYKSFVPEFSKSNWVQDDLKCIDFTESSKSYKWPKAGLAWMDGYIGANVAPTPEVQIQSSLLDIVETTPVSRKYYLTPNAAEGILRRVDNQGRKLFEPLRVALEIEKAKK
;
A
#
# COMPACT_ATOMS: atom_id res chain seq x y z
N MET A 1 22.16 -5.33 15.67
CA MET A 1 20.72 -5.39 15.95
C MET A 1 20.34 -6.86 16.12
N THR A 2 19.75 -7.26 17.26
CA THR A 2 19.43 -8.65 17.59
C THR A 2 18.06 -9.06 17.05
N VAL A 3 17.78 -10.37 16.93
CA VAL A 3 16.46 -10.87 16.49
C VAL A 3 15.34 -10.34 17.38
N ASP A 4 15.59 -10.18 18.68
CA ASP A 4 14.61 -9.66 19.63
C ASP A 4 14.30 -8.17 19.40
N GLU A 5 15.30 -7.37 19.02
CA GLU A 5 15.08 -5.98 18.58
C GLU A 5 14.21 -5.93 17.32
N TYR A 6 14.40 -6.84 16.36
CA TYR A 6 13.54 -6.92 15.17
C TYR A 6 12.10 -7.30 15.49
N LYS A 7 11.89 -8.26 16.38
CA LYS A 7 10.55 -8.66 16.83
C LYS A 7 9.80 -7.54 17.57
N SER A 8 10.52 -6.58 18.15
CA SER A 8 9.89 -5.45 18.85
C SER A 8 9.15 -4.48 17.90
N PHE A 9 9.57 -4.38 16.64
CA PHE A 9 8.90 -3.52 15.65
C PHE A 9 7.54 -4.05 15.19
N VAL A 10 7.32 -5.36 15.31
CA VAL A 10 6.08 -6.03 14.90
C VAL A 10 5.63 -6.98 16.02
N PRO A 11 4.93 -6.45 17.06
CA PRO A 11 4.50 -7.24 18.21
C PRO A 11 3.68 -8.49 17.85
N GLU A 12 3.01 -8.48 16.70
CA GLU A 12 2.25 -9.60 16.14
C GLU A 12 3.14 -10.83 15.87
N PHE A 13 4.44 -10.63 15.68
CA PHE A 13 5.42 -11.69 15.44
C PHE A 13 6.21 -12.09 16.69
N SER A 14 5.87 -11.55 17.86
CA SER A 14 6.53 -11.85 19.14
C SER A 14 6.57 -13.34 19.46
N LYS A 15 5.50 -14.07 19.11
CA LYS A 15 5.38 -15.53 19.31
C LYS A 15 5.92 -16.37 18.14
N SER A 16 6.31 -15.72 17.04
CA SER A 16 6.78 -16.41 15.85
C SER A 16 8.25 -16.80 16.01
N ASN A 17 8.60 -17.97 15.48
CA ASN A 17 9.97 -18.47 15.52
C ASN A 17 10.81 -17.83 14.42
N TRP A 18 12.07 -17.54 14.75
CA TRP A 18 13.07 -17.17 13.77
C TRP A 18 13.55 -18.43 13.07
N VAL A 19 13.48 -18.45 11.74
CA VAL A 19 14.03 -19.51 10.91
C VAL A 19 15.36 -19.02 10.38
N GLN A 20 16.44 -19.65 10.85
CA GLN A 20 17.77 -19.42 10.30
C GLN A 20 17.86 -20.16 8.96
N ASP A 21 18.10 -19.42 7.88
CA ASP A 21 18.21 -19.99 6.55
C ASP A 21 19.13 -19.10 5.71
N ASP A 22 20.07 -19.65 4.96
CA ASP A 22 21.01 -18.84 4.18
C ASP A 22 20.34 -18.31 2.91
N LEU A 23 19.45 -17.34 3.10
CA LEU A 23 18.64 -16.72 2.04
C LEU A 23 19.49 -16.17 0.88
N LYS A 24 20.76 -15.84 1.14
CA LYS A 24 21.70 -15.37 0.11
C LYS A 24 22.26 -16.51 -0.74
N CYS A 25 22.35 -17.71 -0.18
CA CYS A 25 22.87 -18.90 -0.86
C CYS A 25 21.77 -19.76 -1.50
N ILE A 26 20.50 -19.39 -1.34
CA ILE A 26 19.39 -20.07 -2.04
C ILE A 26 19.41 -19.69 -3.52
N ASP A 27 19.57 -20.71 -4.38
CA ASP A 27 19.31 -20.56 -5.81
C ASP A 27 17.79 -20.63 -6.08
N PHE A 28 17.18 -19.45 -6.20
CA PHE A 28 15.76 -19.31 -6.54
C PHE A 28 15.44 -19.61 -8.01
N THR A 29 16.44 -19.91 -8.85
CA THR A 29 16.24 -20.26 -10.26
C THR A 29 16.04 -21.76 -10.49
N GLU A 30 16.28 -22.58 -9.46
CA GLU A 30 16.10 -24.03 -9.52
C GLU A 30 14.61 -24.41 -9.60
N SER A 31 14.15 -24.77 -10.80
CA SER A 31 12.74 -25.12 -11.09
C SER A 31 12.27 -26.43 -10.45
N SER A 32 13.18 -27.23 -9.90
CA SER A 32 12.87 -28.48 -9.18
C SER A 32 12.33 -28.22 -7.77
N LYS A 33 12.56 -27.03 -7.21
CA LYS A 33 12.17 -26.63 -5.85
C LYS A 33 11.13 -25.52 -5.90
N SER A 34 10.12 -25.63 -5.05
CA SER A 34 9.12 -24.58 -4.86
C SER A 34 9.35 -23.89 -3.52
N TYR A 35 9.71 -22.62 -3.57
CA TYR A 35 9.80 -21.77 -2.39
C TYR A 35 8.48 -21.03 -2.21
N LYS A 36 7.87 -21.15 -1.02
CA LYS A 36 6.63 -20.44 -0.69
C LYS A 36 6.90 -19.48 0.44
N TRP A 37 6.77 -18.19 0.14
CA TRP A 37 6.77 -17.16 1.18
C TRP A 37 5.47 -17.29 2.01
N PRO A 38 5.55 -17.29 3.35
CA PRO A 38 4.39 -17.19 4.22
C PRO A 38 3.57 -15.93 3.91
N LYS A 39 2.28 -15.90 4.26
CA LYS A 39 1.39 -14.80 3.86
C LYS A 39 1.83 -13.43 4.42
N ALA A 40 2.57 -13.43 5.53
CA ALA A 40 3.26 -12.29 6.08
C ALA A 40 4.60 -12.74 6.69
N GLY A 41 5.48 -11.81 7.01
CA GLY A 41 6.75 -12.15 7.62
C GLY A 41 7.76 -11.02 7.57
N LEU A 42 8.92 -11.28 8.16
CA LEU A 42 10.08 -10.40 8.12
C LEU A 42 11.28 -11.22 7.66
N ALA A 43 12.07 -10.73 6.72
CA ALA A 43 13.35 -11.33 6.37
C ALA A 43 14.47 -10.37 6.75
N TRP A 44 15.52 -10.90 7.38
CA TRP A 44 16.71 -10.11 7.69
C TRP A 44 17.97 -10.99 7.65
N MET A 45 18.98 -10.54 6.91
CA MET A 45 20.21 -11.29 6.66
C MET A 45 19.92 -12.72 6.21
N ASP A 46 20.38 -13.71 6.99
CA ASP A 46 20.34 -15.13 6.67
C ASP A 46 19.25 -15.80 7.52
N GLY A 47 18.07 -15.19 7.52
CA GLY A 47 16.92 -15.76 8.18
C GLY A 47 15.66 -14.94 8.01
N TYR A 48 14.57 -15.51 8.47
CA TYR A 48 13.26 -14.90 8.38
C TYR A 48 12.31 -15.35 9.49
N ILE A 49 11.23 -14.59 9.66
CA ILE A 49 10.05 -14.95 10.41
C ILE A 49 8.92 -15.12 9.40
N GLY A 50 8.35 -16.32 9.35
CA GLY A 50 7.12 -16.61 8.62
C GLY A 50 5.90 -16.43 9.49
N ALA A 51 4.86 -15.76 8.99
CA ALA A 51 3.60 -15.58 9.69
C ALA A 51 2.40 -15.58 8.73
N ASN A 52 1.21 -15.62 9.30
CA ASN A 52 0.00 -15.25 8.57
C ASN A 52 -0.20 -13.75 8.68
N VAL A 53 -0.81 -13.15 7.66
CA VAL A 53 -1.33 -11.78 7.76
C VAL A 53 -2.25 -11.76 8.98
N ALA A 54 -1.98 -10.84 9.90
CA ALA A 54 -2.89 -10.64 11.03
C ALA A 54 -4.29 -10.40 10.46
N PRO A 55 -5.34 -11.02 11.03
CA PRO A 55 -6.69 -10.67 10.62
C PRO A 55 -6.82 -9.14 10.73
N THR A 56 -7.55 -8.53 9.79
CA THR A 56 -8.01 -7.14 9.94
C THR A 56 -8.42 -6.94 11.39
N PRO A 57 -7.98 -5.86 12.07
CA PRO A 57 -8.19 -5.72 13.50
C PRO A 57 -9.65 -6.01 13.84
N GLU A 58 -9.87 -6.92 14.79
CA GLU A 58 -11.20 -7.37 15.21
C GLU A 58 -12.07 -6.17 15.63
N VAL A 59 -11.41 -5.19 16.26
CA VAL A 59 -11.99 -3.90 16.58
C VAL A 59 -11.63 -2.91 15.48
N GLN A 60 -12.65 -2.32 14.85
CA GLN A 60 -12.46 -1.23 13.91
C GLN A 60 -11.69 -0.10 14.59
N ILE A 61 -10.50 0.20 14.08
CA ILE A 61 -9.75 1.38 14.48
C ILE A 61 -10.45 2.57 13.81
N GLN A 62 -11.13 3.39 14.62
CA GLN A 62 -11.72 4.63 14.15
C GLN A 62 -10.59 5.55 13.68
N SER A 63 -10.63 5.92 12.41
CA SER A 63 -9.75 6.92 11.82
C SER A 63 -10.54 7.76 10.83
N SER A 64 -10.26 9.05 10.79
CA SER A 64 -10.84 9.94 9.78
C SER A 64 -9.79 10.23 8.72
N LEU A 65 -10.19 10.16 7.45
CA LEU A 65 -9.34 10.64 6.36
C LEU A 65 -8.96 12.12 6.57
N LEU A 66 -9.85 12.91 7.19
CA LEU A 66 -9.60 14.32 7.47
C LEU A 66 -8.42 14.55 8.42
N ASP A 67 -8.06 13.56 9.25
CA ASP A 67 -6.95 13.68 10.21
C ASP A 67 -5.58 13.67 9.50
N ILE A 68 -5.51 13.10 8.29
CA ILE A 68 -4.28 12.96 7.51
C ILE A 68 -4.29 13.75 6.20
N VAL A 69 -5.43 14.31 5.81
CA VAL A 69 -5.53 15.14 4.61
C VAL A 69 -4.78 16.44 4.86
N GLU A 70 -3.84 16.75 3.97
CA GLU A 70 -3.09 18.00 4.03
C GLU A 70 -4.02 19.20 3.86
N THR A 71 -4.10 20.04 4.89
CA THR A 71 -4.95 21.24 4.91
C THR A 71 -4.20 22.50 4.49
N THR A 72 -2.87 22.47 4.47
CA THR A 72 -2.06 23.62 4.06
C THR A 72 -1.89 23.65 2.54
N PRO A 73 -1.63 24.84 1.95
CA PRO A 73 -1.35 24.93 0.52
C PRO A 73 -0.16 24.07 0.11
N VAL A 74 -0.39 23.10 -0.76
CA VAL A 74 0.67 22.23 -1.31
C VAL A 74 1.17 22.74 -2.66
N SER A 75 2.32 22.21 -3.10
CA SER A 75 2.86 22.48 -4.43
C SER A 75 1.84 22.13 -5.53
N ARG A 76 1.79 22.96 -6.59
CA ARG A 76 0.89 22.77 -7.74
C ARG A 76 0.99 21.38 -8.40
N LYS A 77 2.14 20.70 -8.28
CA LYS A 77 2.35 19.35 -8.83
C LYS A 77 1.40 18.28 -8.26
N TYR A 78 0.79 18.53 -7.11
CA TYR A 78 -0.16 17.62 -6.46
C TYR A 78 -1.61 17.90 -6.84
N TYR A 79 -1.89 19.02 -7.53
CA TYR A 79 -3.22 19.31 -8.05
C TYR A 79 -3.39 18.71 -9.45
N LEU A 80 -4.65 18.44 -9.83
CA LEU A 80 -4.96 17.97 -11.16
C LEU A 80 -4.61 19.02 -12.20
N THR A 81 -4.07 18.56 -13.33
CA THR A 81 -3.90 19.42 -14.51
C THR A 81 -5.17 19.41 -15.35
N PRO A 82 -5.38 20.42 -16.22
CA PRO A 82 -6.54 20.46 -17.12
C PRO A 82 -6.66 19.20 -17.99
N ASN A 83 -5.53 18.69 -18.50
CA ASN A 83 -5.47 17.45 -19.28
C ASN A 83 -5.83 16.21 -18.43
N ALA A 84 -5.45 16.17 -17.15
CA ALA A 84 -5.83 15.08 -16.25
C ALA A 84 -7.34 15.11 -15.96
N ALA A 85 -7.92 16.29 -15.74
CA ALA A 85 -9.35 16.47 -15.55
C ALA A 85 -10.15 16.00 -16.78
N GLU A 86 -9.74 16.41 -17.99
CA GLU A 86 -10.30 15.94 -19.26
C GLU A 86 -10.22 14.40 -19.38
N GLY A 87 -9.08 13.82 -19.04
CA GLY A 87 -8.87 12.38 -19.09
C GLY A 87 -9.73 11.57 -18.11
N ILE A 88 -10.10 12.15 -16.97
CA ILE A 88 -11.04 11.54 -16.01
C ILE A 88 -12.46 11.58 -16.58
N LEU A 89 -12.92 12.75 -17.01
CA LEU A 89 -14.27 12.94 -17.59
C LEU A 89 -14.50 11.97 -18.75
N ARG A 90 -13.56 11.93 -19.72
CA ARG A 90 -13.64 11.02 -20.88
C ARG A 90 -13.79 9.55 -20.48
N ARG A 91 -13.04 9.09 -19.47
CA ARG A 91 -13.12 7.68 -19.03
C ARG A 91 -14.43 7.37 -18.33
N VAL A 92 -14.92 8.28 -17.50
CA VAL A 92 -16.21 8.14 -16.81
C VAL A 92 -17.34 8.02 -17.82
N ASP A 93 -17.37 8.94 -18.79
CA ASP A 93 -18.42 9.00 -19.81
C ASP A 93 -18.38 7.75 -20.71
N ASN A 94 -17.19 7.33 -21.15
CA ASN A 94 -17.01 6.12 -21.95
C ASN A 94 -17.41 4.83 -21.22
N GLN A 95 -17.30 4.79 -19.89
CA GLN A 95 -17.70 3.65 -19.08
C GLN A 95 -19.18 3.70 -18.68
N GLY A 96 -19.93 4.74 -19.06
CA GLY A 96 -21.32 4.92 -18.65
C GLY A 96 -21.49 5.12 -17.13
N ARG A 97 -20.45 5.60 -16.44
CA ARG A 97 -20.47 5.86 -15.00
C ARG A 97 -20.88 7.30 -14.73
N LYS A 98 -21.41 7.57 -13.52
CA LYS A 98 -21.70 8.93 -13.06
C LYS A 98 -20.77 9.32 -11.94
N LEU A 99 -20.23 10.54 -12.01
CA LEU A 99 -19.52 11.17 -10.91
C LEU A 99 -20.53 11.86 -9.98
N PHE A 100 -20.15 12.01 -8.72
CA PHE A 100 -20.83 12.93 -7.83
C PHE A 100 -20.76 14.35 -8.40
N GLU A 101 -21.90 15.05 -8.46
CA GLU A 101 -22.03 16.30 -9.24
C GLU A 101 -21.01 17.38 -8.87
N PRO A 102 -20.73 17.70 -7.59
CA PRO A 102 -19.69 18.64 -7.22
C PRO A 102 -18.30 18.30 -7.81
N LEU A 103 -17.95 17.02 -7.88
CA LEU A 103 -16.69 16.58 -8.48
C LEU A 103 -16.72 16.75 -10.00
N ARG A 104 -17.83 16.43 -10.67
CA ARG A 104 -17.97 16.66 -12.12
C ARG A 104 -17.80 18.14 -12.45
N VAL A 105 -18.49 19.02 -11.74
CA VAL A 105 -18.41 20.48 -11.93
C VAL A 105 -16.97 20.98 -11.74
N ALA A 106 -16.29 20.56 -10.67
CA ALA A 106 -14.91 20.95 -10.41
C ALA A 106 -13.95 20.50 -11.53
N LEU A 107 -14.15 19.29 -12.07
CA LEU A 107 -13.35 18.77 -13.18
C LEU A 107 -13.58 19.52 -14.49
N GLU A 108 -14.82 19.89 -14.82
CA GLU A 108 -15.11 20.70 -16.01
C GLU A 108 -14.49 22.11 -15.90
N ILE A 109 -14.54 22.72 -14.71
CA ILE A 109 -13.86 24.00 -14.45
C ILE A 109 -12.35 23.87 -14.63
N GLU A 110 -11.73 22.80 -14.11
CA GLU A 110 -10.28 22.58 -14.26
C GLU A 110 -9.89 22.32 -15.72
N LYS A 111 -10.67 21.52 -16.44
CA LYS A 111 -10.48 21.24 -17.87
C LYS A 111 -10.51 22.52 -18.71
N ALA A 112 -11.36 23.49 -18.36
CA ALA A 112 -11.49 24.75 -19.08
C ALA A 112 -10.27 25.70 -18.95
N LYS A 113 -9.29 25.38 -18.10
CA LYS A 113 -8.04 26.15 -17.95
C LYS A 113 -6.95 25.76 -18.97
N LYS A 114 -7.24 24.80 -19.85
CA LYS A 114 -6.39 24.41 -20.98
C LYS A 114 -6.31 25.53 -22.01
#